data_AF-U4R0S8-F1
#
_entry.id   AF-U4R0S8-F1
#
_cell.length_a   1.000
_cell.length_b   1.000
_cell.length_c   1.000
_cell.angle_alpha   90.00
_cell.angle_beta   90.00
_cell.angle_gamma   90.00
#
_symmetry.space_group_name_H-M   'P 1'
#
loop_
_entity.id
_entity.type
_entity.pdbx_description
1 polymer ?
#
loop_
_entity_poly.entity_id
_entity_poly.type
_entity_poly.pdbx_seq_one_letter_code
_entity_poly.pdbx_strand_id
1 'polypeptide(L)'
;MRDTSSRNKIIALIIVILFLVSFAGLYVYGSFYTTTGYCDIKYKQIENNKCYIFARNGNRNIRLECNKDDYEKITVDSYLAYGISYKWSTLSPNKGKLLYINFNDVIDNRH
;
A
#
# COMPACT_ATOMS: atom_id res chain seq x y z
N MET A 1 27.84 -38.99 27.75
CA MET A 1 26.43 -38.69 27.39
C MET A 1 25.91 -37.32 27.86
N ARG A 2 26.69 -36.48 28.56
CA ARG A 2 26.21 -35.21 29.12
C ARG A 2 26.36 -34.01 28.16
N ASP A 3 27.30 -34.06 27.22
CA ASP A 3 27.60 -32.95 26.29
C ASP A 3 26.64 -32.83 25.11
N THR A 4 26.06 -33.93 24.63
CA THR A 4 25.13 -33.92 23.49
C THR A 4 23.83 -33.17 23.82
N SER A 5 23.37 -33.25 25.08
CA SER A 5 22.16 -32.56 25.54
C SER A 5 22.35 -31.04 25.55
N SER A 6 23.51 -30.56 26.00
CA SER A 6 23.84 -29.12 26.02
C SER A 6 23.98 -28.55 24.61
N ARG A 7 24.69 -29.26 23.74
CA ARG A 7 24.87 -28.85 22.34
C ARG A 7 23.54 -28.77 21.58
N ASN A 8 22.64 -29.72 21.79
CA ASN A 8 21.32 -29.71 21.16
C ASN A 8 20.45 -28.53 21.64
N LYS A 9 20.56 -28.13 22.91
CA LYS A 9 19.87 -26.95 23.45
C LYS A 9 20.38 -25.66 22.80
N ILE A 10 21.69 -25.54 22.58
CA ILE A 10 22.29 -24.38 21.90
C ILE A 10 21.83 -24.29 20.44
N ILE A 11 21.84 -25.42 19.72
CA ILE A 11 21.35 -25.47 18.33
C ILE A 11 19.87 -25.09 18.26
N ALA A 12 19.05 -25.62 19.17
CA ALA A 12 17.63 -25.28 19.24
C ALA A 12 17.42 -23.77 19.49
N LEU A 13 18.21 -23.16 20.37
CA LEU A 13 18.16 -21.72 20.62
C LEU A 13 18.50 -20.89 19.36
N ILE A 14 19.53 -21.28 18.62
CA ILE A 14 19.91 -20.61 17.37
C ILE A 14 18.78 -20.69 16.33
N ILE A 15 18.17 -21.87 16.18
CA ILE A 15 17.04 -22.06 15.27
C ILE A 15 15.86 -21.16 15.66
N VAL A 16 15.54 -21.07 16.95
CA VAL A 16 14.46 -20.19 17.44
C VAL A 16 14.77 -18.72 17.14
N ILE A 17 16.00 -18.27 17.38
CA ILE A 17 16.41 -16.89 17.08
C ILE A 17 16.31 -16.60 15.58
N LEU A 18 16.79 -17.50 14.72
CA LEU A 18 16.69 -17.35 13.26
C LEU A 18 15.24 -17.27 12.80
N PHE A 19 14.36 -18.09 13.38
CA PHE A 19 12.94 -18.06 13.07
C PHE A 19 12.30 -16.73 13.47
N LEU A 20 12.60 -16.23 14.67
CA LEU A 20 12.11 -14.92 15.14
C LEU A 20 12.58 -13.76 14.27
N VAL A 21 13.86 -13.75 13.88
CA VAL A 21 14.42 -12.71 12.98
C VAL A 21 13.74 -12.76 11.61
N SER A 22 13.54 -13.95 11.07
CA SER A 22 12.84 -14.14 9.79
C SER A 22 11.38 -13.66 9.87
N PHE A 23 10.70 -13.95 10.98
CA PHE A 23 9.32 -13.54 11.22
C PHE A 23 9.19 -12.02 11.35
N ALA A 24 10.11 -11.39 12.08
CA ALA A 24 10.18 -9.93 12.20
C ALA A 24 10.46 -9.27 10.84
N GLY A 25 11.39 -9.83 10.06
CA GLY A 25 11.68 -9.37 8.69
C GLY A 25 10.45 -9.45 7.78
N LEU A 26 9.71 -10.57 7.81
CA LEU A 26 8.47 -10.74 7.06
C LEU A 26 7.37 -9.76 7.50
N TYR A 27 7.26 -9.49 8.81
CA TYR A 27 6.30 -8.53 9.35
C TYR A 27 6.58 -7.10 8.86
N VAL A 28 7.85 -6.67 8.91
CA VAL A 28 8.26 -5.36 8.37
C VAL A 28 8.05 -5.33 6.86
N TYR A 29 8.40 -6.38 6.13
CA TYR A 29 8.27 -6.45 4.69
C TYR A 29 6.81 -6.51 4.21
N GLY A 30 5.89 -7.03 5.02
CA GLY A 30 4.45 -7.03 4.78
C GLY A 30 3.73 -5.77 5.27
N SER A 31 4.45 -4.83 5.89
CA SER A 31 3.85 -3.61 6.43
C SER A 31 3.29 -2.73 5.31
N PHE A 32 2.19 -2.03 5.62
CA PHE A 32 1.59 -1.08 4.71
C PHE A 32 2.22 0.30 4.91
N TYR A 33 2.67 0.90 3.82
CA TYR A 33 3.14 2.28 3.84
C TYR A 33 1.98 3.20 3.49
N THR A 34 1.74 4.19 4.35
CA THR A 34 0.82 5.28 4.06
C THR A 34 1.57 6.37 3.29
N THR A 35 0.97 6.86 2.22
CA THR A 35 1.48 7.96 1.41
C THR A 35 0.37 8.96 1.21
N THR A 36 0.69 10.25 1.37
CA THR A 36 -0.23 11.36 1.14
C THR A 36 0.39 12.29 0.12
N GLY A 37 -0.39 12.72 -0.88
CA GLY A 37 0.06 13.64 -1.91
C GLY A 37 -1.02 13.93 -2.94
N TYR A 38 -0.75 14.90 -3.80
CA TYR A 38 -1.62 15.23 -4.92
C TYR A 38 -1.45 14.22 -6.04
N CYS A 39 -2.56 13.66 -6.50
CA CYS A 39 -2.54 12.65 -7.55
C CYS A 39 -3.54 12.98 -8.66
N ASP A 40 -3.09 12.88 -9.91
CA ASP A 40 -3.95 13.02 -11.08
C ASP A 40 -4.69 11.70 -11.32
N ILE A 41 -6.01 11.73 -11.46
CA ILE A 41 -6.80 10.52 -11.70
C ILE A 41 -6.98 10.31 -13.21
N LYS A 42 -6.38 9.22 -13.72
CA LYS A 42 -6.38 8.90 -15.15
C LYS A 42 -7.65 8.22 -15.61
N TYR A 43 -8.14 7.25 -14.83
CA TYR A 43 -9.38 6.53 -15.11
C TYR A 43 -9.87 5.74 -13.89
N LYS A 44 -11.09 5.23 -14.02
CA LYS A 44 -11.81 4.46 -13.01
C LYS A 44 -12.22 3.11 -13.58
N GLN A 45 -12.19 2.04 -12.78
CA GLN A 45 -12.55 0.68 -13.21
C GLN A 45 -13.29 -0.08 -12.10
N ILE A 46 -14.28 -0.89 -12.48
CA ILE A 46 -14.94 -1.85 -11.58
C ILE A 46 -14.46 -3.25 -11.96
N GLU A 47 -13.98 -4.03 -10.99
CA GLU A 47 -13.53 -5.40 -11.18
C GLU A 47 -13.97 -6.24 -9.98
N ASN A 48 -14.61 -7.40 -10.20
CA ASN A 48 -15.07 -8.29 -9.13
C ASN A 48 -15.86 -7.60 -8.01
N ASN A 49 -16.79 -6.72 -8.40
CA ASN A 49 -17.62 -5.91 -7.48
C ASN A 49 -16.82 -4.95 -6.57
N LYS A 50 -15.57 -4.65 -6.92
CA LYS A 50 -14.72 -3.68 -6.24
C LYS A 50 -14.44 -2.47 -7.15
N CYS A 51 -14.38 -1.30 -6.55
CA CYS A 51 -14.14 -0.04 -7.24
C CYS A 51 -12.66 0.34 -7.19
N TYR A 52 -12.08 0.68 -8.33
CA TYR A 52 -10.68 1.04 -8.45
C TYR A 52 -10.51 2.38 -9.16
N ILE A 53 -9.60 3.20 -8.63
CA ILE A 53 -9.10 4.39 -9.30
C ILE A 53 -7.64 4.18 -9.71
N PHE A 54 -7.28 4.67 -10.88
CA PHE A 54 -5.91 4.66 -11.38
C PHE A 54 -5.38 6.08 -11.35
N ALA A 55 -4.53 6.34 -10.37
CA ALA A 55 -3.99 7.66 -10.09
C ALA A 55 -2.50 7.71 -10.45
N ARG A 56 -1.98 8.90 -10.68
CA ARG A 56 -0.55 9.16 -10.86
C ARG A 56 -0.08 10.05 -9.71
N ASN A 57 0.91 9.58 -8.96
CA ASN A 57 1.62 10.39 -7.96
C ASN A 57 3.06 10.59 -8.45
N GLY A 58 3.37 11.79 -8.96
CA GLY A 58 4.64 12.08 -9.62
C GLY A 58 4.89 11.15 -10.82
N ASN A 59 5.93 10.31 -10.77
CA ASN A 59 6.26 9.36 -11.85
C ASN A 59 5.71 7.94 -11.63
N ARG A 60 4.89 7.72 -10.60
CA ARG A 60 4.32 6.40 -10.30
C ARG A 60 2.84 6.36 -10.65
N ASN A 61 2.46 5.38 -11.47
CA ASN A 61 1.06 5.01 -11.63
C ASN A 61 0.68 4.07 -10.50
N ILE A 62 -0.44 4.34 -9.83
CA ILE A 62 -0.94 3.54 -8.73
C ILE A 62 -2.41 3.19 -8.94
N ARG A 63 -2.75 1.94 -8.66
CA ARG A 63 -4.12 1.43 -8.61
C ARG A 63 -4.59 1.39 -7.16
N LEU A 64 -5.64 2.12 -6.84
CA LEU A 64 -6.20 2.20 -5.49
C LEU A 64 -7.60 1.61 -5.46
N GLU A 65 -7.81 0.60 -4.60
CA GLU A 65 -9.14 0.13 -4.23
C GLU A 65 -9.83 1.21 -3.38
N CYS A 66 -11.05 1.57 -3.72
CA CYS A 66 -11.82 2.63 -3.07
C CYS A 66 -13.26 2.17 -2.81
N ASN A 67 -13.95 2.91 -1.93
CA ASN A 67 -15.36 2.68 -1.68
C ASN A 67 -16.20 3.26 -2.83
N LYS A 68 -17.43 2.76 -2.97
CA LYS A 68 -18.33 3.14 -4.06
C LYS A 68 -18.70 4.63 -4.04
N ASP A 69 -18.95 5.19 -2.86
CA ASP A 69 -19.31 6.60 -2.71
C ASP A 69 -18.20 7.55 -3.18
N ASP A 70 -16.95 7.25 -2.84
CA ASP A 70 -15.79 8.03 -3.31
C ASP A 70 -15.58 7.84 -4.81
N TYR A 71 -15.72 6.61 -5.29
CA TYR A 71 -15.60 6.28 -6.71
C TYR A 71 -16.56 7.09 -7.58
N GLU A 72 -17.81 7.26 -7.14
CA GLU A 72 -18.84 8.03 -7.85
C GLU A 72 -18.53 9.52 -7.86
N LYS A 73 -18.03 10.07 -6.75
CA LYS A 73 -17.71 11.50 -6.60
C LYS A 73 -16.46 11.95 -7.36
N ILE A 74 -15.49 11.05 -7.54
CA ILE A 74 -14.24 11.35 -8.25
C ILE A 74 -14.53 11.78 -9.69
N THR A 75 -13.95 12.88 -10.14
CA THR A 75 -13.97 13.24 -11.57
C THR A 75 -12.66 12.78 -12.21
N VAL A 76 -12.76 12.19 -13.41
CA VAL A 76 -11.58 11.81 -14.20
C VAL A 76 -11.24 12.99 -15.09
N ASP A 77 -10.22 13.74 -14.71
CA ASP A 77 -9.74 14.89 -15.45
C ASP A 77 -8.21 14.95 -15.31
N SER A 78 -7.50 14.99 -16.43
CA SER A 78 -6.04 15.03 -16.48
C SER A 78 -5.44 16.34 -15.97
N TYR A 79 -6.25 17.39 -15.83
CA TYR A 79 -5.80 18.68 -15.30
C TYR A 79 -6.06 18.85 -13.80
N LEU A 80 -6.84 17.95 -13.20
CA LEU A 80 -7.17 18.00 -11.77
C LEU A 80 -6.30 17.02 -10.98
N ALA A 81 -5.63 17.53 -9.95
CA ALA A 81 -4.92 16.72 -8.97
C ALA A 81 -5.65 16.77 -7.63
N TYR A 82 -6.09 15.62 -7.13
CA TYR A 82 -6.76 15.51 -5.83
C TYR A 82 -5.76 15.26 -4.71
N GLY A 83 -5.96 15.88 -3.55
CA GLY A 83 -5.26 15.49 -2.32
C GLY A 83 -5.70 14.10 -1.87
N ILE A 84 -4.85 13.08 -2.03
CA ILE A 84 -5.17 11.69 -1.74
C ILE A 84 -4.23 11.14 -0.66
N SER A 85 -4.79 10.41 0.30
CA SER A 85 -4.05 9.53 1.21
C SER A 85 -4.38 8.07 0.92
N TYR A 86 -3.35 7.25 0.77
CA TYR A 86 -3.52 5.83 0.46
C TYR A 86 -2.47 4.97 1.18
N LYS A 87 -2.83 3.71 1.42
CA LYS A 87 -1.89 2.69 1.86
C LYS A 87 -1.54 1.74 0.73
N TRP A 88 -0.28 1.34 0.61
CA TRP A 88 0.16 0.35 -0.36
C TRP A 88 1.13 -0.65 0.27
N SER A 89 1.18 -1.85 -0.28
CA SER A 89 2.06 -2.92 0.20
C SER A 89 3.31 -2.98 -0.66
N THR A 90 4.47 -3.12 -0.03
CA THR A 90 5.74 -3.46 -0.69
C THR A 90 5.67 -4.77 -1.46
N LEU A 91 4.79 -5.70 -1.06
CA LEU A 91 4.56 -6.98 -1.76
C LEU A 91 3.77 -6.82 -3.06
N SER A 92 3.08 -5.71 -3.26
CA SER A 92 2.27 -5.43 -4.44
C SER A 92 2.51 -4.00 -4.90
N PRO A 93 3.68 -3.73 -5.51
CA PRO A 93 4.03 -2.40 -5.95
C PRO A 93 2.95 -1.86 -6.91
N ASN A 94 2.64 -0.58 -6.77
CA ASN A 94 1.61 0.12 -7.54
C ASN A 94 0.16 -0.35 -7.30
N LYS A 95 -0.08 -1.17 -6.26
CA LYS A 95 -1.44 -1.51 -5.80
C LYS A 95 -1.62 -1.08 -4.34
N GLY A 96 -2.73 -0.43 -4.06
CA GLY A 96 -3.04 0.07 -2.72
C GLY A 96 -4.53 0.16 -2.45
N LYS A 97 -4.84 0.69 -1.27
CA LYS A 97 -6.19 1.02 -0.83
C LYS A 97 -6.26 2.51 -0.51
N LEU A 98 -7.25 3.18 -1.08
CA LEU A 98 -7.60 4.55 -0.77
C LEU A 98 -8.00 4.63 0.71
N LEU A 99 -7.41 5.57 1.45
CA LEU A 99 -7.78 5.85 2.83
C LEU A 99 -8.69 7.08 2.90
N TYR A 100 -8.32 8.11 2.13
CA TYR A 100 -9.01 9.39 2.13
C TYR A 100 -8.74 10.14 0.82
N ILE A 101 -9.72 10.88 0.35
CA ILE A 101 -9.60 11.83 -0.76
C ILE A 101 -10.27 13.14 -0.36
N ASN A 102 -9.59 14.26 -0.55
CA ASN A 102 -10.14 15.58 -0.28
C ASN A 102 -10.74 16.16 -1.56
N PHE A 103 -12.08 16.21 -1.64
CA PHE A 103 -12.78 16.79 -2.79
C PHE A 103 -12.81 18.32 -2.81
N ASN A 104 -12.47 18.96 -1.69
CA ASN A 104 -12.41 20.42 -1.58
C ASN A 104 -11.00 20.98 -1.84
N ASP A 105 -10.00 20.11 -1.94
CA ASP A 105 -8.59 20.45 -2.09
C ASP A 105 -8.07 19.81 -3.38
N VAL A 106 -8.41 20.48 -4.49
CA VAL A 106 -8.13 20.05 -5.86
C VAL A 106 -7.29 21.13 -6.53
N ILE A 107 -6.14 20.73 -7.06
CA ILE A 107 -5.29 21.61 -7.87
C ILE A 107 -5.78 21.53 -9.31
N ASP A 108 -6.14 22.67 -9.90
CA ASP A 108 -6.49 22.80 -11.32
C ASP A 108 -5.29 23.36 -12.09
N ASN A 109 -4.69 22.54 -12.96
CA ASN A 109 -3.50 22.89 -13.75
C ASN A 109 -3.84 23.36 -15.18
N ARG A 110 -5.06 23.85 -15.43
CA ARG A 110 -5.45 24.39 -16.74
C ARG A 110 -4.86 25.78 -17.03
N HIS A 111 -4.17 26.40 -16.06
CA HIS A 111 -3.67 27.78 -16.12
C HIS A 111 -2.15 27.86 -16.10
#